data_AF-A0A396Q2E0-F1
#
_entry.id   AF-A0A396Q2E0-F1
#
_cell.length_a   1.000
_cell.length_b   1.000
_cell.length_c   1.000
_cell.angle_alpha   90.00
_cell.angle_beta   90.00
_cell.angle_gamma   90.00
#
_symmetry.space_group_name_H-M   'P 1'
#
loop_
_entity.id
_entity.type
_entity.pdbx_description
1 polymer ?
#
loop_
_entity_poly.entity_id
_entity_poly.type
_entity_poly.pdbx_seq_one_letter_code
_entity_poly.pdbx_strand_id
1 'polypeptide(L)'
;MTGSHNRNDGQTMSVLFTMLLFLVFIMCALFTVLAGSKVYENISRRMDQTYTGSVALQYVANKVRQGDTEGCVDVKTIDGQQVLEIRESIEGGDYVTWIYYFEGSIRELFTYEDSGLGLADGLEILECDGLELEQDGALLHVKTMGTGGGSLTLSLRSGRAVTE
;
A
#
# COMPACT_ATOMS: atom_id res chain seq x y z
N MET A 1 -18.62 -35.45 76.66
CA MET A 1 -19.31 -34.19 76.31
C MET A 1 -18.21 -33.20 75.95
N THR A 2 -18.07 -32.61 74.77
CA THR A 2 -18.79 -32.63 73.50
C THR A 2 -17.77 -32.10 72.49
N GLY A 3 -17.47 -32.83 71.42
CA GLY A 3 -16.55 -32.38 70.39
C GLY A 3 -17.18 -31.23 69.59
N SER A 4 -16.58 -30.05 69.68
CA SER A 4 -16.93 -28.91 68.83
C SER A 4 -16.45 -29.22 67.41
N HIS A 5 -17.37 -29.67 66.55
CA HIS A 5 -17.07 -29.93 65.15
C HIS A 5 -17.19 -28.63 64.35
N ASN A 6 -16.12 -28.30 63.63
CA ASN A 6 -15.83 -27.01 63.02
C ASN A 6 -16.73 -26.77 61.79
N ARG A 7 -17.87 -26.09 61.99
CA ARG A 7 -18.82 -25.72 60.90
C ARG A 7 -18.26 -24.72 59.88
N ASN A 8 -17.07 -24.18 60.11
CA ASN A 8 -16.44 -23.14 59.29
C ASN A 8 -15.76 -23.69 58.03
N ASP A 9 -15.31 -24.95 58.04
CA ASP A 9 -14.50 -25.50 56.94
C ASP A 9 -15.32 -25.67 55.65
N GLY A 10 -16.61 -26.04 55.77
CA GLY A 10 -17.51 -26.17 54.62
C GLY A 10 -17.91 -24.84 53.98
N GLN A 11 -18.03 -23.77 54.78
CA GLN A 11 -18.32 -22.43 54.30
C GLN A 11 -17.07 -21.78 53.65
N THR A 12 -15.89 -21.99 54.22
CA THR A 12 -14.64 -21.54 53.61
C THR A 12 -14.35 -22.29 52.30
N MET A 13 -14.63 -23.60 52.24
CA MET A 13 -14.46 -24.39 51.01
C MET A 13 -15.37 -23.92 49.87
N SER A 14 -16.64 -23.59 50.16
CA SER A 14 -17.59 -23.12 49.14
C SER A 14 -17.26 -21.72 48.62
N VAL A 15 -16.77 -20.83 49.49
CA VAL A 15 -16.28 -19.50 49.09
C VAL A 15 -15.03 -19.61 48.22
N LEU A 16 -14.06 -20.45 48.60
CA LEU A 16 -12.85 -20.70 47.80
C LEU A 16 -13.18 -21.28 46.42
N PHE A 17 -14.13 -22.21 46.35
CA PHE A 17 -14.58 -22.80 45.08
C PHE A 17 -15.24 -21.74 44.18
N THR A 18 -16.11 -20.90 44.74
CA THR A 18 -16.79 -19.83 43.99
C THR A 18 -15.80 -18.78 43.49
N MET A 19 -14.79 -18.42 44.31
CA MET A 19 -13.71 -17.52 43.91
C MET A 19 -12.86 -18.09 42.77
N LEU A 20 -12.54 -19.39 42.82
CA LEU A 20 -11.79 -20.06 41.76
C LEU A 20 -12.58 -20.08 40.44
N LEU A 21 -13.88 -20.41 40.50
CA LEU A 21 -14.74 -20.41 39.32
C LEU A 21 -14.84 -19.02 38.68
N PHE A 22 -14.95 -17.97 39.51
CA PHE A 22 -14.98 -16.59 39.05
C PHE A 22 -13.66 -16.17 38.40
N LEU A 23 -12.51 -16.59 38.96
CA LEU A 23 -11.20 -16.35 38.38
C LEU A 23 -11.05 -16.99 37.00
N VAL A 24 -11.44 -18.26 36.86
CA VAL A 24 -11.42 -18.99 35.58
C VAL A 24 -12.32 -18.30 34.56
N PHE A 25 -13.50 -17.85 34.96
CA PHE A 25 -14.41 -17.09 34.11
C PHE A 25 -13.77 -15.79 33.60
N ILE A 26 -13.14 -15.00 34.48
CA ILE A 26 -12.41 -13.79 34.10
C ILE A 26 -11.28 -14.12 33.13
N MET A 27 -10.47 -15.16 33.41
CA MET A 27 -9.41 -15.58 32.51
C MET A 27 -9.95 -15.95 31.12
N CYS A 28 -11.02 -16.74 31.04
CA CYS A 28 -11.66 -17.11 29.78
C CYS A 28 -12.21 -15.89 29.03
N ALA A 29 -12.83 -14.93 29.74
CA ALA A 29 -13.31 -13.69 29.14
C ALA A 29 -12.15 -12.84 28.60
N LEU A 30 -11.05 -12.70 29.36
CA LEU A 30 -9.83 -12.01 28.92
C LEU A 30 -9.22 -12.69 27.69
N PHE A 31 -9.10 -14.02 27.69
CA PHE A 31 -8.59 -14.76 26.53
C PHE A 31 -9.52 -14.64 25.31
N THR A 32 -10.84 -14.61 25.52
CA THR A 32 -11.81 -14.41 24.42
C THR A 32 -11.68 -13.02 23.81
N VAL A 33 -11.55 -11.98 24.65
CA VAL A 33 -11.32 -10.60 24.21
C VAL A 33 -9.96 -10.47 23.52
N LEU A 34 -8.90 -11.09 24.06
CA LEU A 34 -7.57 -11.08 23.48
C LEU A 34 -7.49 -11.89 22.18
N ALA A 35 -8.17 -13.02 22.07
CA ALA A 35 -8.26 -13.79 20.82
C ALA A 35 -9.06 -13.02 19.77
N GLY A 36 -10.14 -12.35 20.17
CA GLY A 36 -10.86 -11.40 19.33
C GLY A 36 -9.95 -10.27 18.86
N SER A 37 -9.22 -9.60 19.76
CA SER A 37 -8.32 -8.51 19.41
C SER A 37 -7.14 -8.95 18.55
N LYS A 38 -6.58 -10.15 18.78
CA LYS A 38 -5.50 -10.71 17.95
C LYS A 38 -5.97 -11.10 16.55
N VAL A 39 -7.24 -11.51 16.39
CA VAL A 39 -7.85 -11.74 15.07
C VAL A 39 -8.05 -10.41 14.34
N TYR A 40 -8.44 -9.34 15.05
CA TYR A 40 -8.55 -7.99 14.48
C TYR A 40 -7.18 -7.39 14.10
N GLU A 41 -6.12 -7.63 14.88
CA GLU A 41 -4.78 -7.12 14.58
C GLU A 41 -4.07 -7.90 13.46
N ASN A 42 -4.30 -9.22 13.36
CA ASN A 42 -3.67 -10.08 12.34
C ASN A 42 -4.32 -9.91 10.96
N ILE A 43 -5.64 -9.65 10.90
CA ILE A 43 -6.34 -9.40 9.64
C ILE A 43 -5.90 -8.07 9.01
N SER A 44 -5.61 -7.03 9.80
CA SER A 44 -5.12 -5.75 9.27
C SER A 44 -3.69 -5.85 8.70
N ARG A 45 -2.78 -6.56 9.39
CA ARG A 45 -1.39 -6.73 8.91
C ARG A 45 -1.28 -7.58 7.65
N ARG A 46 -2.20 -8.52 7.41
CA ARG A 46 -2.22 -9.32 6.17
C ARG A 46 -2.92 -8.62 5.01
N MET A 47 -3.77 -7.63 5.27
CA MET A 47 -4.36 -6.81 4.20
C MET A 47 -3.41 -5.70 3.73
N ASP A 48 -2.66 -5.03 4.61
CA ASP A 48 -1.75 -3.95 4.18
C ASP A 48 -0.57 -4.46 3.31
N GLN A 49 -0.09 -5.69 3.55
CA GLN A 49 1.15 -6.19 2.96
C GLN A 49 1.05 -6.66 1.49
N THR A 50 -0.16 -6.82 0.93
CA THR A 50 -0.36 -7.12 -0.51
C THR A 50 -1.04 -5.94 -1.23
N TYR A 51 -1.58 -4.99 -0.47
CA TYR A 51 -2.41 -3.90 -0.97
C TYR A 51 -1.57 -2.79 -1.62
N THR A 52 -0.44 -2.39 -1.03
CA THR A 52 0.31 -1.21 -1.49
C THR A 52 1.00 -1.41 -2.85
N GLY A 53 1.79 -2.48 -3.01
CA GLY A 53 2.58 -2.69 -4.23
C GLY A 53 1.73 -2.98 -5.47
N SER A 54 0.66 -3.77 -5.33
CA SER A 54 -0.22 -4.12 -6.44
C SER A 54 -1.10 -2.95 -6.90
N VAL A 55 -1.56 -2.11 -5.97
CA VAL A 55 -2.33 -0.90 -6.26
C VAL A 55 -1.47 0.15 -6.97
N ALA A 56 -0.23 0.37 -6.51
CA ALA A 56 0.74 1.23 -7.19
C ALA A 56 0.94 0.84 -8.66
N LEU A 57 1.21 -0.44 -8.91
CA LEU A 57 1.41 -0.96 -10.25
C LEU A 57 0.16 -0.77 -11.12
N GLN A 58 -1.03 -1.07 -10.58
CA GLN A 58 -2.27 -0.89 -11.33
C GLN A 58 -2.57 0.59 -11.62
N TYR A 59 -2.24 1.48 -10.70
CA TYR A 59 -2.36 2.93 -10.91
C TYR A 59 -1.48 3.38 -12.08
N VAL A 60 -0.18 3.06 -12.06
CA VAL A 60 0.75 3.39 -13.14
C VAL A 60 0.26 2.81 -14.47
N ALA A 61 -0.14 1.53 -14.48
CA ALA A 61 -0.65 0.88 -15.67
C ALA A 61 -1.92 1.55 -16.23
N ASN A 62 -2.81 2.01 -15.36
CA ASN A 62 -4.00 2.73 -15.79
C ASN A 62 -3.67 4.11 -16.37
N LYS A 63 -2.73 4.84 -15.75
CA LYS A 63 -2.28 6.14 -16.28
C LYS A 63 -1.61 6.02 -17.63
N VAL A 64 -0.71 5.04 -17.78
CA VAL A 64 -0.10 4.71 -19.08
C VAL A 64 -1.20 4.37 -20.09
N ARG A 65 -2.15 3.49 -19.78
CA ARG A 65 -3.22 3.13 -20.71
C ARG A 65 -4.14 4.30 -21.09
N GLN A 66 -4.33 5.27 -20.20
CA GLN A 66 -5.15 6.46 -20.47
C GLN A 66 -4.43 7.43 -21.42
N GLY A 67 -3.11 7.60 -21.25
CA GLY A 67 -2.33 8.56 -22.04
C GLY A 67 -1.46 7.96 -23.15
N ASP A 68 -1.42 6.64 -23.34
CA ASP A 68 -0.66 5.95 -24.39
C ASP A 68 -1.31 6.13 -25.77
N THR A 69 -1.16 7.35 -26.29
CA THR A 69 -1.23 7.69 -27.71
C THR A 69 0.17 7.59 -28.32
N GLU A 70 0.28 7.43 -29.63
CA GLU A 70 1.57 7.28 -30.32
C GLU A 70 2.53 8.43 -29.98
N GLY A 71 3.75 8.10 -29.55
CA GLY A 71 4.80 9.05 -29.15
C GLY A 71 4.63 9.73 -27.77
N CYS A 72 3.58 9.42 -27.01
CA CYS A 72 3.23 10.20 -25.82
C CYS A 72 3.83 9.72 -24.50
N VAL A 73 4.37 8.50 -24.43
CA VAL A 73 4.89 7.91 -23.18
C VAL A 73 6.38 7.63 -23.27
N ASP A 74 7.15 8.12 -22.30
CA ASP A 74 8.61 7.99 -22.21
C ASP A 74 9.10 7.88 -20.75
N VAL A 75 10.23 7.22 -20.52
CA VAL A 75 10.91 7.19 -19.22
C VAL A 75 12.15 8.07 -19.29
N LYS A 76 12.19 9.11 -18.46
CA LYS A 76 13.26 10.08 -18.39
C LYS A 76 13.91 10.11 -17.02
N THR A 77 15.10 10.74 -16.96
CA THR A 77 15.74 11.09 -15.70
C THR A 77 15.69 12.60 -15.53
N ILE A 78 15.05 13.08 -14.47
CA ILE A 78 14.94 14.51 -14.11
C ILE A 78 15.52 14.66 -12.71
N ASP A 79 16.51 15.54 -12.53
CA ASP A 79 17.21 15.75 -11.25
C ASP A 79 17.73 14.47 -10.58
N GLY A 80 18.12 13.48 -11.39
CA GLY A 80 18.62 12.17 -10.92
C GLY A 80 17.52 11.18 -10.54
N GLN A 81 16.24 11.55 -10.66
CA GLN A 81 15.08 10.71 -10.39
C GLN A 81 14.50 10.14 -11.69
N GLN A 82 14.13 8.86 -11.69
CA GLN A 82 13.39 8.25 -12.79
C GLN A 82 11.95 8.76 -12.79
N VAL A 83 11.51 9.24 -13.95
CA VAL A 83 10.19 9.84 -14.17
C VAL A 83 9.55 9.19 -15.38
N LEU A 84 8.35 8.67 -15.22
CA LEU A 84 7.47 8.30 -16.33
C LEU A 84 6.75 9.57 -16.79
N GLU A 85 7.02 9.96 -18.03
CA GLU A 85 6.41 11.10 -18.69
C GLU A 85 5.29 10.64 -19.63
N ILE A 86 4.14 11.28 -19.52
CA ILE A 86 2.99 11.08 -20.40
C ILE A 86 2.57 12.45 -20.93
N ARG A 87 2.69 12.67 -22.24
CA ARG A 87 2.30 13.93 -22.90
C ARG A 87 0.92 13.83 -23.52
N GLU A 88 0.15 14.90 -23.41
CA GLU A 88 -1.18 14.99 -23.99
C GLU A 88 -1.39 16.37 -24.62
N SER A 89 -1.74 16.38 -25.91
CA SER A 89 -2.13 17.60 -26.63
C SER A 89 -3.65 17.62 -26.79
N ILE A 90 -4.31 18.54 -26.09
CA ILE A 90 -5.77 18.76 -26.16
C ILE A 90 -6.06 20.18 -26.65
N GLU A 91 -7.32 20.51 -26.98
CA GLU A 91 -7.76 21.85 -27.45
C GLU A 91 -7.55 23.02 -26.44
N GLY A 92 -6.71 22.82 -25.42
CA GLY A 92 -6.29 23.81 -24.42
C GLY A 92 -4.77 23.91 -24.21
N GLY A 93 -3.95 23.21 -24.99
CA GLY A 93 -2.49 23.24 -24.94
C GLY A 93 -1.84 21.87 -24.77
N ASP A 94 -0.51 21.88 -24.71
CA ASP A 94 0.32 20.70 -24.45
C ASP A 94 0.53 20.54 -22.94
N TYR A 95 0.13 19.38 -22.45
CA TYR A 95 0.24 19.00 -21.04
C TYR A 95 1.18 17.82 -20.89
N VAL A 96 1.79 17.77 -19.71
CA VAL A 96 2.63 16.67 -19.28
C VAL A 96 2.15 16.15 -17.94
N THR A 97 2.10 14.84 -17.83
CA THR A 97 1.95 14.13 -16.55
C THR A 97 3.27 13.44 -16.24
N TRP A 98 3.82 13.72 -15.07
CA TRP A 98 4.97 13.02 -14.52
C TRP A 98 4.55 12.11 -13.39
N ILE A 99 4.94 10.85 -13.45
CA ILE A 99 4.77 9.87 -12.38
C ILE A 99 6.15 9.39 -11.94
N TYR A 100 6.44 9.52 -10.65
CA TYR A 100 7.78 9.26 -10.11
C TYR A 100 7.71 8.90 -8.64
N TYR A 101 8.81 8.35 -8.13
CA TYR A 101 9.00 8.13 -6.71
C TYR A 101 9.73 9.30 -6.08
N PHE A 102 9.21 9.83 -4.97
CA PHE A 102 9.85 10.90 -4.22
C PHE A 102 9.45 10.81 -2.76
N GLU A 103 10.44 10.86 -1.86
CA GLU A 103 10.25 10.90 -0.40
C GLU A 103 9.29 9.84 0.18
N GLY A 104 9.39 8.58 -0.26
CA GLY A 104 8.57 7.50 0.31
C GLY A 104 7.19 7.33 -0.32
N SER A 105 6.87 8.09 -1.37
CA SER A 105 5.61 7.97 -2.08
C SER A 105 5.78 8.02 -3.60
N ILE A 106 4.85 7.40 -4.31
CA ILE A 106 4.62 7.65 -5.73
C ILE A 106 3.83 8.96 -5.81
N ARG A 107 4.36 9.90 -6.59
CA ARG A 107 3.76 11.21 -6.82
C ARG A 107 3.38 11.38 -8.29
N GLU A 108 2.40 12.25 -8.51
CA GLU A 108 1.96 12.69 -9.83
C GLU A 108 2.02 14.21 -9.92
N LEU A 109 2.64 14.72 -10.98
CA LEU A 109 2.55 16.14 -11.36
C LEU A 109 1.90 16.22 -12.74
N PHE A 110 0.73 16.86 -12.80
CA PHE A 110 0.06 17.20 -14.06
C PHE A 110 0.16 18.70 -14.28
N THR A 111 0.75 19.13 -15.39
CA THR A 111 0.98 20.54 -15.65
C THR A 111 1.24 20.83 -17.14
N TYR A 112 1.30 22.09 -17.52
CA TYR A 112 1.79 22.52 -18.83
C TYR A 112 3.32 22.32 -18.91
N GLU A 113 3.85 21.96 -20.09
CA GLU A 113 5.29 21.68 -20.28
C GLU A 113 6.21 22.78 -19.72
N ASP A 114 5.79 24.05 -19.79
CA ASP A 114 6.57 25.22 -19.37
C ASP A 114 6.09 25.90 -18.08
N SER A 115 5.36 25.18 -17.22
CA SER A 115 4.80 25.74 -15.99
C SER A 115 5.85 26.20 -14.95
N GLY A 116 7.08 25.69 -15.04
CA GLY A 116 8.15 25.93 -14.06
C GLY A 116 8.02 25.12 -12.76
N LEU A 117 7.06 24.20 -12.68
CA LEU A 117 6.91 23.27 -11.56
C LEU A 117 7.91 22.11 -11.66
N GLY A 118 8.40 21.65 -10.51
CA GLY A 118 9.37 20.56 -10.41
C GLY A 118 8.84 19.34 -9.64
N LEU A 119 9.70 18.35 -9.43
CA LEU A 119 9.34 17.11 -8.73
C LEU A 119 8.89 17.31 -7.26
N ALA A 120 9.21 18.45 -6.65
CA ALA A 120 8.73 18.76 -5.30
C ALA A 120 7.24 19.16 -5.28
N ASP A 121 6.70 19.64 -6.40
CA ASP A 121 5.35 20.18 -6.52
C ASP A 121 4.28 19.12 -6.83
N GLY A 122 4.70 17.87 -7.05
CA GLY A 122 3.77 16.78 -7.35
C GLY A 122 2.90 16.39 -6.17
N LEU A 123 1.69 15.93 -6.49
CA LEU A 123 0.72 15.41 -5.54
C LEU A 123 1.09 13.99 -5.13
N GLU A 124 1.04 13.73 -3.84
CA GLU A 124 1.19 12.38 -3.31
C GLU A 124 -0.02 11.52 -3.69
N ILE A 125 0.25 10.36 -4.30
CA ILE A 125 -0.78 9.41 -4.72
C ILE A 125 -0.83 8.21 -3.80
N LEU A 126 0.33 7.60 -3.53
CA LEU A 126 0.42 6.37 -2.75
C LEU A 126 1.78 6.28 -2.07
N GLU A 127 1.80 5.99 -0.77
CA GLU A 127 3.00 5.57 -0.07
C GLU A 127 3.57 4.28 -0.70
N CYS A 128 4.88 4.21 -0.87
CA CYS A 128 5.56 3.07 -1.46
C CYS A 128 7.02 3.03 -1.01
N ASP A 129 7.63 1.85 -0.94
CA ASP A 129 9.04 1.74 -0.57
C ASP A 129 9.99 2.02 -1.76
N GLY A 130 9.46 2.21 -2.97
CA GLY A 130 10.22 2.59 -4.15
C GLY A 130 9.52 2.27 -5.47
N LEU A 131 9.86 3.01 -6.53
CA LEU A 131 9.41 2.76 -7.90
C LEU A 131 10.64 2.76 -8.83
N GLU A 132 10.80 1.69 -9.60
CA GLU A 132 11.76 1.58 -10.70
C GLU A 132 10.98 1.57 -12.02
N LEU A 133 11.47 2.37 -12.96
CA LEU A 133 10.91 2.52 -14.30
C LEU A 133 12.02 2.29 -15.32
N GLU A 134 11.80 1.37 -16.23
CA GLU A 134 12.74 1.08 -17.32
C GLU A 134 11.96 0.88 -18.61
N GLN A 135 12.43 1.50 -19.68
CA GLN A 135 11.82 1.38 -21.00
C GLN A 135 12.81 0.77 -21.98
N ASP A 136 12.40 -0.34 -22.62
CA ASP A 136 13.11 -0.99 -23.71
C ASP A 136 12.24 -0.93 -24.99
N GLY A 137 12.49 0.08 -25.81
CA GLY A 137 11.70 0.37 -27.01
C GLY A 137 10.22 0.61 -26.68
N ALA A 138 9.38 -0.34 -27.09
CA ALA A 138 7.93 -0.31 -26.86
C ALA A 138 7.50 -1.03 -25.57
N LEU A 139 8.43 -1.53 -24.76
CA LEU A 139 8.12 -2.20 -23.50
C LEU A 139 8.48 -1.29 -22.33
N LEU A 140 7.51 -1.03 -21.47
CA LEU A 140 7.71 -0.33 -20.20
C LEU A 140 7.66 -1.35 -19.07
N HIS A 141 8.77 -1.48 -18.36
CA HIS A 141 8.92 -2.26 -17.14
C HIS A 141 8.71 -1.34 -15.94
N VAL A 142 7.74 -1.68 -15.10
CA VAL A 142 7.42 -0.95 -13.86
C VAL A 142 7.60 -1.91 -12.70
N LYS A 143 8.36 -1.51 -11.69
CA LYS A 143 8.59 -2.32 -10.50
C LYS A 143 8.45 -1.49 -9.24
N THR A 144 7.75 -2.02 -8.26
CA THR A 144 7.59 -1.43 -6.94
C THR A 144 8.42 -2.20 -5.92
N MET A 145 9.03 -1.47 -4.98
CA MET A 145 9.85 -2.03 -3.91
C MET A 145 9.03 -2.25 -2.65
N GLY A 146 9.63 -2.96 -1.69
CA GLY A 146 9.06 -3.15 -0.36
C GLY A 146 8.34 -4.46 -0.15
N THR A 147 7.66 -4.54 0.99
CA THR A 147 6.86 -5.73 1.33
C THR A 147 5.61 -5.75 0.46
N GLY A 148 5.47 -6.76 -0.41
CA GLY A 148 4.38 -6.82 -1.38
C GLY A 148 4.64 -6.07 -2.69
N GLY A 149 5.88 -5.59 -2.89
CA GLY A 149 6.33 -5.06 -4.17
C GLY A 149 6.21 -6.10 -5.28
N GLY A 150 6.01 -5.63 -6.50
CA GLY A 150 5.85 -6.49 -7.67
C GLY A 150 6.38 -5.79 -8.92
N SER A 151 6.18 -6.44 -10.07
CA SER A 151 6.55 -5.86 -11.35
C SER A 151 5.48 -6.14 -12.39
N LEU A 152 5.32 -5.22 -13.33
CA LEU A 152 4.55 -5.45 -14.53
C LEU A 152 5.29 -4.92 -15.76
N THR A 153 4.93 -5.45 -16.91
CA THR A 153 5.41 -4.99 -18.21
C THR A 153 4.21 -4.55 -19.04
N LEU A 154 4.31 -3.36 -19.63
CA LEU A 154 3.31 -2.81 -20.54
C LEU A 154 3.91 -2.72 -21.94
N SER A 155 3.13 -3.10 -22.95
CA SER A 155 3.44 -2.72 -24.33
C SER A 155 2.85 -1.35 -24.59
N LEU A 156 3.72 -0.39 -24.91
CA LEU A 156 3.38 0.95 -25.33
C LEU A 156 3.05 0.95 -26.82
N ARG A 157 2.07 1.75 -27.22
CA ARG A 157 1.83 2.11 -28.62
C ARG A 157 2.88 3.10 -29.10
N SER A 158 3.41 3.93 -28.19
CA SER A 158 4.40 4.96 -28.48
C SER A 158 5.75 4.44 -29.00
N GLY A 159 6.16 3.22 -28.67
CA GLY A 159 7.45 2.66 -29.10
C GLY A 159 7.45 2.02 -30.49
N ARG A 160 6.32 2.06 -31.22
CA ARG A 160 6.20 1.47 -32.55
C ARG A 160 6.63 2.49 -33.61
N ALA A 161 7.91 2.80 -33.70
CA ALA A 161 8.44 3.58 -34.80
C ALA A 161 8.07 2.88 -36.13
N VAL A 162 7.26 3.54 -36.96
CA VAL A 162 7.07 3.16 -38.36
C VAL A 162 8.43 3.34 -39.04
N THR A 163 9.12 2.24 -39.29
CA THR A 163 10.20 2.24 -40.27
C THR A 163 9.54 2.44 -41.63
N GLU A 164 9.58 3.67 -42.15
CA GLU A 164 9.46 3.94 -43.59
C GLU A 164 10.63 3.35 -44.37
#